data_AF-A0A529HPX4-F1
#
_entry.id   AF-A0A529HPX4-F1
#
_cell.length_a   1.000
_cell.length_b   1.000
_cell.length_c   1.000
_cell.angle_alpha   90.00
_cell.angle_beta   90.00
_cell.angle_gamma   90.00
#
_symmetry.space_group_name_H-M   'P 1'
#
loop_
_entity.id
_entity.type
_entity.pdbx_description
1 polymer ?
#
loop_
_entity_poly.entity_id
_entity_poly.type
_entity_poly.pdbx_seq_one_letter_code
_entity_poly.pdbx_strand_id
1 'polypeptide(L)'
;MSIGASVQRYVAIKHALGYKFADQEQMLLKYAAFADTFGDLYTSAGRMIEWASTGPSRQRSREWLQVVRHFAISMHAEDNRHEIPPRDVFGKGKRPRPRPHIVAAADIERVMQAALSLPPVASLTPYTY
;
A
#
# COMPACT_ATOMS: atom_id res chain seq x y z
N MET A 1 1.12 -21.35 17.50
CA MET A 1 0.54 -21.20 16.15
C MET A 1 1.61 -20.53 15.31
N SER A 2 1.91 -21.00 14.09
CA SER A 2 2.93 -20.35 13.25
C SER A 2 2.45 -18.98 12.77
N ILE A 3 3.37 -18.15 12.29
CA ILE A 3 3.03 -16.85 11.70
C ILE A 3 2.15 -17.07 10.46
N GLY A 4 2.44 -18.09 9.63
CA GLY A 4 1.61 -18.45 8.48
C GLY A 4 0.14 -18.76 8.83
N ALA A 5 -0.10 -19.57 9.88
CA ALA A 5 -1.46 -19.88 10.32
C ALA A 5 -2.17 -18.62 10.88
N SER A 6 -1.44 -17.76 11.58
CA SER A 6 -1.96 -16.49 12.09
C SER A 6 -2.36 -15.54 10.95
N VAL A 7 -1.56 -15.49 9.88
CA VAL A 7 -1.86 -14.71 8.66
C VAL A 7 -3.13 -15.22 7.99
N GLN A 8 -3.28 -16.54 7.81
CA GLN A 8 -4.49 -17.11 7.19
C GLN A 8 -5.75 -16.76 7.98
N ARG A 9 -5.70 -16.86 9.31
CA ARG A 9 -6.81 -16.46 10.18
C ARG A 9 -7.13 -14.97 10.05
N TYR A 10 -6.13 -14.11 10.07
CA TYR A 10 -6.30 -12.67 9.91
C TYR A 10 -6.92 -12.31 8.54
N VAL A 11 -6.46 -12.96 7.48
CA VAL A 11 -6.99 -12.80 6.11
C VAL A 11 -8.45 -13.24 6.05
N ALA A 12 -8.82 -14.38 6.65
CA ALA A 12 -10.20 -14.84 6.73
C ALA A 12 -11.11 -13.81 7.43
N ILE A 13 -10.64 -13.20 8.52
CA ILE A 13 -11.36 -12.11 9.20
C ILE A 13 -11.57 -10.91 8.26
N LYS A 14 -10.55 -10.52 7.47
CA LYS A 14 -10.68 -9.41 6.52
C LYS A 14 -11.66 -9.70 5.39
N HIS A 15 -11.64 -10.91 4.83
CA HIS A 15 -12.62 -11.33 3.83
C HIS A 15 -14.04 -11.37 4.39
N ALA A 16 -14.23 -11.85 5.63
CA ALA A 16 -15.54 -11.88 6.29
C ALA A 16 -16.13 -10.46 6.52
N LEU A 17 -15.27 -9.45 6.64
CA LEU A 17 -15.67 -8.04 6.71
C LEU A 17 -15.94 -7.40 5.33
N GLY A 18 -15.86 -8.17 4.24
CA GLY A 18 -16.13 -7.72 2.87
C GLY A 18 -14.96 -7.04 2.15
N TYR A 19 -13.73 -7.11 2.70
CA TYR A 19 -12.56 -6.60 1.99
C TYR A 19 -12.10 -7.57 0.91
N LYS A 20 -11.76 -7.06 -0.28
CA LYS A 20 -11.12 -7.88 -1.34
C LYS A 20 -9.76 -8.44 -0.91
N PHE A 21 -8.99 -7.64 -0.16
CA PHE A 21 -7.73 -8.00 0.55
C PHE A 21 -6.62 -8.78 -0.19
N ALA A 22 -6.73 -8.99 -1.50
CA ALA A 22 -5.85 -9.88 -2.27
C ALA A 22 -4.37 -9.46 -2.27
N ASP A 23 -4.08 -8.17 -2.45
CA ASP A 23 -2.70 -7.67 -2.49
C ASP A 23 -2.03 -7.77 -1.11
N GLN A 24 -2.78 -7.43 -0.06
CA GLN A 24 -2.32 -7.50 1.32
C GLN A 24 -2.12 -8.95 1.76
N GLU A 25 -3.02 -9.85 1.38
CA GLU A 25 -2.92 -11.29 1.62
C GLU A 25 -1.63 -11.86 1.00
N GLN A 26 -1.42 -11.65 -0.30
CA GLN A 26 -0.21 -12.15 -0.97
C GLN A 26 1.07 -11.62 -0.30
N MET A 27 1.04 -10.36 0.14
CA MET A 27 2.16 -9.74 0.80
C MET A 27 2.40 -10.29 2.22
N LEU A 28 1.34 -10.54 2.99
CA LEU A 28 1.43 -11.15 4.32
C LEU A 28 1.90 -12.61 4.24
N LEU A 29 1.50 -13.36 3.21
CA LEU A 29 2.00 -14.71 2.97
C LEU A 29 3.51 -14.72 2.68
N LYS A 30 4.01 -13.76 1.90
CA LYS A 30 5.46 -13.58 1.66
C LYS A 30 6.20 -13.23 2.95
N TYR A 31 5.62 -12.37 3.78
CA TYR A 31 6.18 -12.06 5.10
C TYR A 31 6.20 -13.29 6.02
N ALA A 32 5.10 -14.06 6.07
CA ALA A 32 5.02 -15.27 6.88
C ALA A 32 6.07 -16.31 6.45
N ALA A 33 6.19 -16.56 5.15
CA ALA A 33 7.22 -17.46 4.61
C ALA A 33 8.64 -17.01 5.01
N PHE A 34 8.90 -15.70 5.01
CA PHE A 34 10.18 -15.15 5.48
C PHE A 34 10.36 -15.30 6.99
N ALA A 35 9.34 -15.02 7.81
CA ALA A 35 9.46 -15.12 9.26
C ALA A 35 9.59 -16.58 9.73
N ASP A 36 8.92 -17.51 9.04
CA ASP A 36 9.01 -18.94 9.31
C ASP A 36 10.45 -19.48 9.08
N THR A 37 11.27 -18.86 8.22
CA THR A 37 12.69 -19.28 8.05
C THR A 37 13.55 -18.99 9.28
N PHE A 38 13.09 -18.13 10.19
CA PHE A 38 13.79 -17.80 11.44
C PHE A 38 13.18 -18.50 12.66
N GLY A 39 12.08 -19.24 12.50
CA GLY A 39 11.39 -19.93 13.59
C GLY A 39 10.70 -19.00 14.58
N ASP A 40 10.34 -17.78 14.14
CA ASP A 40 9.71 -16.78 15.00
C ASP A 40 8.31 -17.25 15.45
N LEU A 41 8.10 -17.36 16.76
CA LEU A 41 6.81 -17.73 17.36
C LEU A 41 5.85 -16.54 17.51
N TYR A 42 6.40 -15.33 17.62
CA TYR A 42 5.66 -14.08 17.73
C TYR A 42 6.15 -13.09 16.68
N THR A 43 5.32 -12.11 16.34
CA THR A 43 5.72 -11.05 15.40
C THR A 43 6.69 -10.11 16.09
N SER A 44 7.93 -10.04 15.60
CA SER A 44 8.93 -9.08 16.09
C SER A 44 8.99 -7.82 15.22
N ALA A 45 9.12 -6.66 15.85
CA ALA A 45 9.32 -5.38 15.16
C ALA A 45 10.58 -5.41 14.28
N GLY A 46 11.68 -5.99 14.79
CA GLY A 46 12.93 -6.12 14.05
C GLY A 46 12.78 -6.94 12.78
N ARG A 47 12.12 -8.11 12.89
CA ARG A 47 11.87 -9.00 11.74
C ARG A 47 11.02 -8.34 10.66
N MET A 48 9.97 -7.61 11.06
CA MET A 48 9.11 -6.88 10.13
C MET A 48 9.86 -5.77 9.40
N ILE A 49 10.73 -5.05 10.12
CA ILE A 49 11.57 -4.00 9.54
C ILE A 49 12.59 -4.60 8.56
N GLU A 50 13.26 -5.69 8.95
CA GLU A 50 14.22 -6.41 8.12
C GLU A 50 13.55 -6.87 6.82
N TRP A 51 12.41 -7.56 6.92
CA TRP A 51 11.66 -8.00 5.75
C TRP A 51 11.24 -6.82 4.86
N ALA A 52 10.64 -5.78 5.44
CA ALA A 52 10.19 -4.61 4.68
C ALA A 52 11.36 -3.85 4.02
N SER A 53 12.57 -3.90 4.59
CA SER A 53 13.77 -3.27 4.05
C SER A 53 14.24 -3.90 2.73
N THR A 54 13.85 -5.15 2.45
CA THR A 54 14.11 -5.84 1.17
C THR A 54 13.27 -5.31 0.00
N GLY A 55 12.32 -4.41 0.27
CA GLY A 55 11.50 -3.77 -0.75
C GLY A 55 12.35 -3.04 -1.81
N PRO A 56 11.97 -3.07 -3.10
CA PRO A 56 12.79 -2.54 -4.20
C PRO A 56 12.87 -1.00 -4.23
N SER A 57 12.08 -0.31 -3.43
CA SER A 57 12.15 1.14 -3.27
C SER A 57 11.73 1.52 -1.85
N ARG A 58 12.18 2.69 -1.38
CA ARG A 58 11.76 3.23 -0.08
C ARG A 58 10.23 3.31 0.04
N GLN A 59 9.54 3.64 -1.06
CA GLN A 59 8.08 3.69 -1.09
C GLN A 59 7.46 2.30 -0.87
N ARG A 60 7.96 1.27 -1.58
CA ARG A 60 7.50 -0.10 -1.37
C ARG A 60 7.81 -0.62 0.03
N SER A 61 9.00 -0.36 0.57
CA SER A 61 9.35 -0.75 1.95
C SER A 61 8.36 -0.18 2.98
N ARG A 62 7.89 1.05 2.77
CA ARG A 62 6.87 1.68 3.62
C ARG A 62 5.52 0.99 3.50
N GLU A 63 5.08 0.70 2.28
CA GLU A 63 3.82 0.01 2.02
C GLU A 63 3.82 -1.40 2.63
N TRP A 64 4.93 -2.12 2.45
CA TRP A 64 5.16 -3.44 3.02
C TRP A 64 5.12 -3.40 4.55
N LEU A 65 5.87 -2.48 5.17
CA LEU A 65 5.85 -2.29 6.61
C LEU A 65 4.45 -1.91 7.13
N GLN A 66 3.71 -1.06 6.41
CA GLN A 66 2.38 -0.63 6.80
C GLN A 66 1.40 -1.80 6.90
N VAL A 67 1.40 -2.69 5.92
CA VAL A 67 0.49 -3.85 5.91
C VAL A 67 0.86 -4.85 7.00
N VAL A 68 2.14 -5.20 7.14
CA VAL A 68 2.57 -6.13 8.19
C VAL A 68 2.34 -5.52 9.58
N ARG A 69 2.52 -4.21 9.73
CA ARG A 69 2.18 -3.49 10.97
C ARG A 69 0.70 -3.57 11.31
N HIS A 70 -0.21 -3.48 10.33
CA HIS A 70 -1.65 -3.65 10.60
C HIS A 70 -1.99 -5.07 11.07
N PHE A 71 -1.34 -6.07 10.48
CA PHE A 71 -1.43 -7.44 10.97
C PHE A 71 -0.90 -7.55 12.41
N ALA A 72 0.28 -6.99 12.70
CA ALA A 72 0.87 -7.00 14.04
C ALA A 72 -0.01 -6.31 15.10
N ILE A 73 -0.70 -5.22 14.75
CA ILE A 73 -1.68 -4.58 15.66
C ILE A 73 -2.81 -5.54 16.00
N SER A 74 -3.34 -6.28 15.02
CA SER A 74 -4.38 -7.27 15.25
C SER A 74 -3.90 -8.42 16.14
N MET A 75 -2.67 -8.89 15.93
CA MET A 75 -2.07 -9.94 16.74
C MET A 75 -1.78 -9.48 18.17
N HIS A 76 -1.27 -8.25 18.33
CA HIS A 76 -1.01 -7.64 19.63
C HIS A 76 -2.27 -7.47 20.48
N ALA A 77 -3.42 -7.17 19.84
CA ALA A 77 -4.69 -7.07 20.53
C ALA A 77 -5.17 -8.42 21.10
N GLU A 78 -4.74 -9.54 20.52
CA GLU A 78 -5.04 -10.89 21.00
C GLU A 78 -4.00 -11.39 22.02
N ASP A 79 -2.72 -11.06 21.80
CA ASP A 79 -1.62 -11.44 22.67
C ASP A 79 -0.51 -10.37 22.64
N ASN A 80 -0.25 -9.76 23.79
CA ASN A 80 0.67 -8.64 23.93
C ASN A 80 2.14 -8.98 23.63
N ARG A 81 2.50 -10.27 23.52
CA ARG A 81 3.85 -10.72 23.13
C ARG A 81 4.19 -10.42 21.68
N HIS A 82 3.18 -10.15 20.85
CA HIS A 82 3.37 -9.66 19.50
C HIS A 82 3.82 -8.20 19.52
N GLU A 83 4.99 -7.89 18.99
CA GLU A 83 5.48 -6.51 18.92
C GLU A 83 4.85 -5.76 17.75
N ILE A 84 4.74 -4.44 17.87
CA ILE A 84 4.27 -3.55 16.80
C ILE A 84 5.44 -2.68 16.34
N PRO A 85 5.81 -2.69 15.05
CA PRO A 85 6.92 -1.87 14.58
C PRO A 85 6.56 -0.38 14.59
N PRO A 86 7.53 0.52 14.81
CA PRO A 86 7.35 1.95 14.64
C PRO A 86 6.88 2.28 13.21
N ARG A 87 6.04 3.31 13.06
CA ARG A 87 5.41 3.64 11.77
C ARG A 87 6.39 4.28 10.78
N ASP A 88 7.40 4.98 11.27
CA ASP A 88 8.22 5.94 10.54
C ASP A 88 9.67 5.49 10.32
N VAL A 89 9.94 4.19 10.47
CA VAL A 89 11.27 3.58 10.24
C VAL A 89 11.86 3.94 8.87
N PHE A 90 11.01 3.98 7.84
CA PHE A 90 11.44 4.35 6.48
C PHE A 90 11.29 5.85 6.15
N GLY A 91 10.96 6.69 7.14
CA GLY A 91 10.72 8.14 7.05
C GLY A 91 9.24 8.52 6.88
N LYS A 92 8.93 9.75 6.43
CA LYS A 92 7.57 10.18 6.00
C LYS A 92 7.47 10.24 4.48
N GLY A 93 6.42 9.67 3.89
CA GLY A 93 6.27 9.48 2.44
C GLY A 93 5.70 10.71 1.74
N LYS A 94 5.95 11.91 2.27
CA LYS A 94 5.40 13.13 1.67
C LYS A 94 6.26 13.47 0.46
N ARG A 95 5.83 13.01 -0.71
CA ARG A 95 6.12 13.75 -1.94
C ARG A 95 5.57 15.17 -1.72
N PRO A 96 6.36 16.23 -1.95
CA PRO A 96 5.85 17.59 -1.81
C PRO A 96 4.57 17.69 -2.64
N ARG A 97 3.48 18.23 -2.06
CA ARG A 97 2.27 18.51 -2.83
C ARG A 97 2.72 19.39 -4.01
N PRO A 98 2.56 18.95 -5.27
CA PRO A 98 2.86 19.80 -6.40
C PRO A 98 2.10 21.11 -6.21
N ARG A 99 2.74 22.24 -6.50
CA ARG A 99 2.06 23.54 -6.39
C ARG A 99 0.82 23.48 -7.31
N PRO A 100 -0.38 23.78 -6.81
CA PRO A 100 -1.56 23.76 -7.66
C PRO A 100 -1.41 24.83 -8.75
N HIS A 101 -1.67 24.46 -10.01
CA HIS A 101 -1.82 25.43 -11.09
C HIS A 101 -3.26 25.96 -11.06
N ILE A 102 -3.45 27.26 -10.87
CA ILE A 102 -4.77 27.88 -10.93
C ILE A 102 -5.07 28.13 -12.41
N VAL A 103 -6.09 27.44 -12.92
CA VAL A 103 -6.51 27.55 -14.32
C VAL A 103 -7.04 28.96 -14.57
N ALA A 104 -6.38 29.72 -15.43
CA ALA A 104 -6.85 31.02 -15.91
C ALA A 104 -7.70 30.86 -17.18
N ALA A 105 -8.44 31.90 -17.57
CA ALA A 105 -9.24 31.90 -18.80
C ALA A 105 -8.41 31.52 -20.05
N ALA A 106 -7.18 32.02 -20.14
CA ALA A 106 -6.26 31.68 -21.23
C ALA A 106 -5.84 30.20 -21.24
N ASP A 107 -5.82 29.54 -20.07
CA ASP A 107 -5.53 28.11 -20.00
C ASP A 107 -6.74 27.29 -20.50
N ILE A 108 -7.96 27.75 -20.22
CA ILE A 108 -9.19 27.15 -20.76
C ILE A 108 -9.18 27.27 -22.28
N GLU A 109 -8.93 28.46 -22.83
CA GLU A 109 -8.84 28.67 -24.28
C GLU A 109 -7.80 27.75 -24.91
N ARG A 110 -6.61 27.62 -24.31
CA ARG A 110 -5.55 26.74 -24.81
C ARG A 110 -5.97 25.27 -24.81
N VAL A 111 -6.67 24.82 -23.76
CA VAL A 111 -7.19 23.45 -23.69
C VAL A 111 -8.27 23.22 -24.75
N MET A 112 -9.22 24.15 -24.90
CA MET A 112 -10.28 24.05 -25.91
C MET A 112 -9.71 24.00 -27.33
N GLN A 113 -8.71 24.82 -27.64
CA GLN A 113 -8.03 24.78 -28.93
C GLN A 113 -7.27 23.47 -29.15
N ALA A 114 -6.62 22.93 -28.11
CA ALA A 114 -5.95 21.64 -28.21
C ALA A 114 -6.95 20.48 -28.41
N ALA A 115 -8.13 20.55 -27.77
CA ALA A 115 -9.17 19.53 -27.89
C ALA A 115 -9.69 19.39 -29.34
N LEU A 116 -9.73 20.48 -30.10
CA LEU A 116 -10.09 20.48 -31.52
C LEU A 116 -9.13 19.63 -32.38
N SER A 117 -7.91 19.37 -31.91
CA SER A 117 -6.91 18.54 -32.59
C SER A 117 -6.90 17.07 -32.15
N LEU A 118 -7.81 16.66 -31.26
CA LEU A 118 -7.87 15.27 -30.80
C LEU A 118 -8.38 14.34 -31.91
N PRO A 119 -7.67 13.23 -32.19
CA PRO A 119 -8.16 12.22 -33.10
C PRO A 119 -9.37 11.48 -32.50
N PRO A 120 -10.29 10.96 -33.33
CA PRO A 120 -10.26 10.98 -34.80
C PRO A 120 -10.66 12.36 -35.38
N VAL A 121 -9.89 12.83 -36.37
CA VAL A 121 -10.01 14.18 -36.97
C VAL A 121 -11.31 14.37 -37.79
N ALA A 122 -12.10 13.32 -37.99
CA ALA A 122 -13.36 13.34 -38.74
C ALA A 122 -14.60 12.95 -37.91
N SER A 123 -14.51 12.95 -36.58
CA SER A 123 -15.66 12.71 -35.70
C SER A 123 -16.18 14.00 -35.07
N LEU A 124 -17.42 13.95 -34.56
CA LEU A 124 -18.03 15.03 -33.80
C LEU A 124 -17.40 15.24 -32.41
N THR A 125 -16.54 14.32 -31.99
CA THR A 125 -15.89 14.31 -30.68
C THR A 125 -15.17 15.61 -30.29
N PRO A 126 -14.49 16.36 -31.18
CA PRO A 126 -13.83 17.61 -30.81
C PRO A 126 -14.81 18.77 -30.55
N TYR A 127 -16.09 18.61 -30.89
CA TYR A 127 -17.13 19.64 -30.75
C TYR A 127 -18.14 19.34 -29.62
N THR A 128 -18.07 18.15 -29.01
CA THR A 128 -19.01 17.69 -27.97
C THR A 128 -18.38 17.61 -26.57
N TYR A 129 -17.08 17.87 -26.43
CA TYR A 129 -16.33 17.92 -25.18
C TYR A 129 -15.72 19.32 -25.00
#